data_AF-A0A955HL67-F1
#
_entry.id   AF-A0A955HL67-F1
#
_cell.length_a   1.000
_cell.length_b   1.000
_cell.length_c   1.000
_cell.angle_alpha   90.00
_cell.angle_beta   90.00
_cell.angle_gamma   90.00
#
_symmetry.space_group_name_H-M   'P 1'
#
loop_
_entity.id
_entity.type
_entity.pdbx_description
1 polymer ?
#
loop_
_entity_poly.entity_id
_entity_poly.type
_entity_poly.pdbx_seq_one_letter_code
_entity_poly.pdbx_strand_id
1 'polypeptide(L)' 'ANVMVVRSGSSPVFTIGPTGNAAFFGAGSYGGGVGVMFMTNRTTAPTSNPSGGGILYVESGALKYRGSSGTVTTIATA' A
#
# COMPACT_ATOMS: atom_id res chain seq x y z
N ALA A 1 -8.86 20.22 9.08
CA ALA A 1 -9.10 19.84 7.67
C ALA A 1 -9.56 18.39 7.63
N ASN A 2 -10.46 18.03 6.72
CA ASN A 2 -11.13 16.73 6.73
C ASN A 2 -10.11 15.59 6.59
N VAL A 3 -10.18 14.65 7.52
CA VAL A 3 -9.26 13.52 7.67
C VAL A 3 -10.15 12.28 7.76
N MET A 4 -10.23 11.53 6.67
CA MET A 4 -10.88 10.22 6.70
C MET A 4 -9.85 9.22 7.23
N VAL A 5 -10.15 8.56 8.35
CA VAL A 5 -9.29 7.49 8.89
C VAL A 5 -10.14 6.29 9.20
N VAL A 6 -9.84 5.17 8.55
CA VAL A 6 -10.35 3.85 8.93
C VAL A 6 -9.30 3.19 9.80
N ARG A 7 -9.72 2.65 10.95
CA ARG A 7 -8.83 2.02 11.93
C ARG A 7 -9.21 0.57 12.17
N SER A 8 -8.21 -0.23 12.55
CA SER A 8 -8.37 -1.54 13.20
C SER A 8 -7.72 -1.45 14.57
N GLY A 9 -8.53 -1.29 15.62
CA GLY A 9 -8.04 -0.89 16.94
C GLY A 9 -7.36 0.49 16.88
N SER A 10 -6.16 0.60 17.46
CA SER A 10 -5.37 1.84 17.44
C SER A 10 -4.64 2.09 16.11
N SER A 11 -4.53 1.07 15.24
CA SER A 11 -3.76 1.15 14.00
C SER A 11 -4.61 1.69 12.85
N PRO A 12 -4.17 2.76 12.14
CA PRO A 12 -4.83 3.18 10.91
C PRO A 12 -4.59 2.14 9.81
N VAL A 13 -5.65 1.76 9.10
CA VAL A 13 -5.59 0.83 7.95
C VAL A 13 -5.84 1.56 6.64
N PHE A 14 -6.51 2.70 6.68
CA PHE A 14 -6.62 3.64 5.57
C PHE A 14 -6.70 5.05 6.11
N THR A 15 -5.97 5.99 5.50
CA THR A 15 -5.99 7.40 5.88
C THR A 15 -5.97 8.26 4.62
N ILE A 16 -6.83 9.27 4.57
CA ILE A 16 -6.70 10.41 3.64
C ILE A 16 -6.45 11.64 4.48
N GLY A 17 -5.28 12.24 4.29
CA GLY A 17 -4.82 13.44 4.99
C GLY A 17 -5.25 14.73 4.31
N PRO A 18 -5.10 15.87 5.00
CA PRO A 18 -5.57 17.16 4.53
C PRO A 18 -4.80 17.72 3.32
N THR A 19 -3.61 17.17 3.03
CA THR A 19 -2.78 17.50 1.87
C THR A 19 -3.10 16.61 0.65
N GLY A 20 -4.16 15.81 0.71
CA GLY A 20 -4.50 14.83 -0.33
C GLY A 20 -3.63 13.57 -0.29
N ASN A 21 -2.71 13.45 0.65
CA ASN A 21 -1.92 12.23 0.83
C ASN A 21 -2.80 11.08 1.31
N ALA A 22 -2.56 9.89 0.77
CA ALA A 22 -3.23 8.66 1.18
C ALA A 22 -2.23 7.66 1.76
N ALA A 23 -2.62 6.95 2.81
CA ALA A 23 -1.84 5.83 3.36
C ALA A 23 -2.69 4.57 3.46
N PHE A 24 -2.10 3.43 3.10
CA PHE A 24 -2.71 2.11 3.18
C PHE A 24 -1.93 1.22 4.15
N PHE A 25 -2.67 0.46 4.95
CA PHE A 25 -2.16 -0.59 5.85
C PHE A 25 -1.18 -0.12 6.94
N GLY A 26 -1.23 1.16 7.29
CA GLY A 26 -0.45 1.74 8.39
C GLY A 26 -0.46 3.27 8.40
N ALA A 27 0.32 3.85 9.31
CA ALA A 27 0.53 5.29 9.37
C ALA A 27 1.35 5.76 8.15
N GLY A 28 0.95 6.87 7.55
CA GLY A 28 1.62 7.42 6.38
C GLY A 28 3.01 7.99 6.67
N SER A 29 3.98 7.65 5.83
CA SER A 29 5.31 8.28 5.79
C SER A 29 5.58 8.80 4.38
N TYR A 30 5.34 10.09 4.15
CA TYR A 30 5.23 10.64 2.80
C TYR A 30 6.52 11.24 2.24
N GLY A 31 7.62 11.22 3.00
CA GLY A 31 8.91 11.78 2.54
C GLY A 31 8.87 13.26 2.14
N GLY A 32 7.91 14.03 2.68
CA GLY A 32 7.68 15.43 2.29
C GLY A 32 6.79 15.62 1.05
N GLY A 33 6.32 14.55 0.41
CA GLY A 33 5.44 14.61 -0.75
C GLY A 33 4.01 15.11 -0.45
N VAL A 34 3.36 15.66 -1.48
CA VAL A 34 1.97 16.16 -1.46
C VAL A 34 1.19 15.50 -2.59
N GLY A 35 -0.04 15.05 -2.32
CA GLY A 35 -0.87 14.28 -3.27
C GLY A 35 -0.35 12.86 -3.54
N VAL A 36 0.43 12.28 -2.62
CA VAL A 36 1.10 10.99 -2.81
C VAL A 36 0.44 9.86 -2.03
N MET A 37 0.65 8.63 -2.51
CA MET A 37 0.24 7.41 -1.82
C MET A 37 1.44 6.76 -1.11
N PHE A 38 1.27 6.46 0.18
CA PHE A 38 2.16 5.62 0.94
C PHE A 38 1.56 4.22 1.15
N MET A 39 2.35 3.19 0.93
CA MET A 39 2.01 1.80 1.22
C MET A 39 3.09 1.21 2.12
N THR A 40 2.70 0.61 3.24
CA THR A 40 3.65 -0.08 4.11
C THR A 40 4.20 -1.34 3.43
N ASN A 41 5.37 -1.78 3.87
CA ASN A 41 5.83 -3.13 3.56
C ASN A 41 4.78 -4.14 4.03
N ARG A 42 4.41 -5.06 3.14
CA ARG A 42 3.61 -6.24 3.48
C ARG A 42 4.28 -7.01 4.62
N THR A 43 3.50 -7.56 5.54
CA THR A 43 4.00 -8.49 6.56
C THR A 43 4.16 -9.89 5.97
N THR A 44 3.18 -10.37 5.22
CA THR A 44 3.19 -11.70 4.57
C THR A 44 3.01 -11.56 3.07
N ALA A 45 3.91 -12.14 2.28
CA ALA A 45 3.82 -12.11 0.82
C ALA A 45 2.60 -12.91 0.36
N PRO A 46 1.86 -12.45 -0.66
CA PRO A 46 0.86 -13.28 -1.30
C PRO A 46 1.53 -14.55 -1.84
N THR A 47 1.00 -15.73 -1.48
CA THR A 47 1.47 -17.04 -1.96
C THR A 47 0.55 -17.65 -3.01
N SER A 48 -0.73 -17.24 -3.04
CA SER A 48 -1.73 -17.67 -4.02
C SER A 48 -2.03 -16.57 -5.04
N ASN A 49 -2.46 -16.98 -6.22
CA ASN A 49 -2.90 -16.05 -7.28
C ASN A 49 -4.32 -15.56 -6.98
N PRO A 50 -4.65 -14.29 -7.27
CA PRO A 50 -6.04 -13.86 -7.28
C PRO A 50 -6.77 -14.48 -8.48
N SER A 51 -8.07 -14.75 -8.37
CA SER A 51 -8.90 -15.33 -9.46
C SER A 51 -9.18 -14.36 -10.62
N GLY A 52 -8.58 -13.17 -10.61
CA GLY A 52 -8.69 -12.10 -11.61
C GLY A 52 -7.92 -10.87 -11.15
N GLY A 53 -7.55 -9.97 -12.07
CA GLY A 53 -6.77 -8.77 -11.74
C GLY A 53 -5.39 -9.09 -11.16
N GLY A 54 -5.02 -8.39 -10.08
CA GLY A 54 -3.78 -8.63 -9.36
C GLY A 54 -3.67 -7.89 -8.03
N ILE A 55 -2.59 -8.21 -7.30
CA ILE A 55 -2.32 -7.71 -5.95
C ILE A 55 -1.13 -6.77 -6.02
N LEU A 56 -1.33 -5.50 -5.66
CA LEU A 56 -0.26 -4.52 -5.50
C LEU A 56 0.24 -4.51 -4.05
N TYR A 57 1.55 -4.60 -3.84
CA TYR A 57 2.14 -4.59 -2.50
C TYR A 57 3.58 -4.07 -2.52
N VAL A 58 4.07 -3.61 -1.36
CA VAL A 58 5.47 -3.25 -1.17
C VAL A 58 6.17 -4.35 -0.39
N GLU A 59 7.36 -4.76 -0.81
CA GLU A 59 8.18 -5.76 -0.13
C GLU A 59 9.62 -5.28 -0.04
N SER A 60 10.12 -5.11 1.18
CA SER A 60 11.46 -4.57 1.45
C SER A 60 11.74 -3.27 0.70
N GLY A 61 10.74 -2.39 0.59
CA GLY A 61 10.81 -1.11 -0.12
C GLY A 61 10.48 -1.18 -1.62
N ALA A 62 10.51 -2.35 -2.25
CA ALA A 62 10.22 -2.49 -3.67
C ALA A 62 8.71 -2.59 -3.94
N LEU A 63 8.21 -1.86 -4.94
CA LEU A 63 6.82 -1.97 -5.40
C LEU A 63 6.66 -3.19 -6.30
N LYS A 64 5.68 -4.05 -5.98
CA LYS A 64 5.44 -5.31 -6.69
C LYS A 64 3.97 -5.51 -7.04
N TYR A 65 3.72 -6.24 -8.12
CA TYR A 65 2.40 -6.68 -8.53
C TYR A 65 2.37 -8.19 -8.80
N ARG A 66 1.44 -8.91 -8.16
CA ARG A 66 1.15 -10.32 -8.48
C ARG A 66 -0.09 -10.41 -9.35
N GLY A 67 0.07 -10.81 -10.61
CA GLY A 67 -1.04 -11.07 -11.51
C GLY A 67 -1.77 -12.38 -11.20
N SER A 68 -3.02 -12.49 -11.66
CA SER A 68 -3.83 -13.71 -11.59
C SER A 68 -3.22 -14.93 -12.29
N SER A 69 -2.38 -14.71 -13.32
CA SER A 69 -1.60 -15.79 -13.96
C SER A 69 -0.36 -16.22 -13.15
N GLY A 70 -0.08 -15.58 -12.01
CA GLY A 70 1.00 -15.94 -11.09
C GLY A 70 2.32 -15.21 -11.29
N THR A 71 2.47 -14.42 -12.34
CA THR A 71 3.65 -13.56 -12.52
C THR A 71 3.71 -12.52 -11.38
N VAL A 72 4.84 -12.50 -10.68
CA VAL A 72 5.20 -11.40 -9.78
C VAL A 72 6.15 -10.47 -10.50
N THR A 73 5.72 -9.23 -10.70
CA THR A 73 6.49 -8.19 -11.36
C THR A 73 6.99 -7.20 -10.31
N THR A 74 8.30 -6.98 -10.23
CA THR A 74 8.85 -5.81 -9.54
C THR A 74 8.71 -4.61 -10.45
N ILE A 75 7.89 -3.64 -10.05
CA ILE A 75 7.59 -2.44 -10.82
C ILE A 75 8.64 -1.36 -10.55
N ALA A 76 9.04 -1.21 -9.29
CA ALA A 76 10.12 -0.31 -8.88
C ALA A 76 10.97 -0.99 -7.80
N THR A 77 12.28 -0.97 -7.97
CA THR A 77 13.23 -1.41 -6.94
C THR A 77 13.32 -0.37 -5.81
N ALA A 78 13.75 -0.81 -4.63
CA ALA A 78 13.99 0.09 -3.50
C ALA A 78 15.13 1.08 -3.78
#